data_AF-A0A9D5APV9-F1
#
_entry.id   AF-A0A9D5APV9-F1
#
_cell.length_a   1.000
_cell.length_b   1.000
_cell.length_c   1.000
_cell.angle_alpha   90.00
_cell.angle_beta   90.00
_cell.angle_gamma   90.00
#
_symmetry.space_group_name_H-M   'P 1'
#
loop_
_entity.id
_entity.type
_entity.pdbx_description
1 polymer ?
#
loop_
_entity_poly.entity_id
_entity_poly.type
_entity_poly.pdbx_seq_one_letter_code
_entity_poly.pdbx_strand_id
1 'polypeptide(L)'
;MLTVLLLLSKYRLRNVLVIKPGNPDIVNFITQSAVVQGLEGCRGRDWFDSIAARPLSDLGLPFMSADKVISVQSNELILEAFKIMRDHQIGGLPVVEGPTKTIVGNLSIRDIRYLLLKPEIFSNFR
;
A
#
# COMPACT_ATOMS: atom_id res chain seq x y z
N MET A 1 15.83 -5.17 -12.53
CA MET A 1 15.27 -4.86 -11.19
C MET A 1 15.37 -3.37 -10.85
N LEU A 2 16.56 -2.77 -10.86
CA LEU A 2 16.75 -1.35 -10.53
C LEU A 2 15.87 -0.40 -11.37
N THR A 3 15.77 -0.62 -12.67
CA THR A 3 14.90 0.19 -13.56
C THR A 3 13.43 0.09 -13.16
N VAL A 4 12.95 -1.11 -12.78
CA VAL A 4 11.57 -1.31 -12.33
C VAL A 4 11.32 -0.57 -11.02
N LEU A 5 12.25 -0.66 -10.07
CA LEU A 5 12.20 0.11 -8.81
C LEU A 5 12.14 1.62 -9.09
N LEU A 6 12.98 2.13 -10.00
CA LEU A 6 12.96 3.54 -10.38
C LEU A 6 11.63 3.94 -11.03
N LEU A 7 11.06 3.10 -11.90
CA LEU A 7 9.77 3.37 -12.53
C LEU A 7 8.63 3.42 -11.50
N LEU A 8 8.58 2.43 -10.60
CA LEU A 8 7.58 2.38 -9.53
C LEU A 8 7.69 3.59 -8.58
N SER A 9 8.92 3.97 -8.20
CA SER A 9 9.15 5.05 -7.25
C SER A 9 9.01 6.44 -7.88
N LYS A 10 9.72 6.71 -8.97
CA LYS A 10 9.77 8.05 -9.60
C LYS A 10 8.42 8.48 -10.17
N TYR A 11 7.70 7.53 -10.77
CA TYR A 11 6.41 7.81 -11.41
C TYR A 11 5.21 7.36 -10.56
N ARG A 12 5.45 6.92 -9.31
CA ARG A 12 4.42 6.46 -8.36
C ARG A 12 3.49 5.39 -8.95
N LEU A 13 4.05 4.51 -9.79
CA LEU A 13 3.29 3.44 -10.44
C LEU A 13 3.02 2.32 -9.43
N ARG A 14 1.83 1.72 -9.52
CA ARG A 14 1.47 0.53 -8.73
C ARG A 14 1.96 -0.78 -9.37
N ASN A 15 2.12 -0.75 -10.69
CA ASN A 15 2.60 -1.86 -11.50
C ASN A 15 3.32 -1.32 -12.75
N VAL A 16 4.19 -2.14 -13.33
CA VAL A 16 4.89 -1.87 -14.60
C VAL A 16 4.48 -2.94 -15.61
N LEU A 17 3.90 -2.53 -16.73
CA LEU A 17 3.51 -3.45 -17.80
C LEU A 17 4.76 -3.94 -18.56
N VAL A 18 4.75 -5.20 -18.94
CA VAL A 18 5.78 -5.83 -19.76
C VAL A 18 5.19 -6.09 -21.14
N ILE A 19 5.82 -5.52 -22.16
CA ILE A 19 5.42 -5.65 -23.57
C ILE A 19 6.53 -6.30 -24.40
N LYS A 20 6.17 -6.88 -25.53
CA LYS A 20 7.15 -7.39 -26.51
C LYS A 20 7.76 -6.22 -27.30
N PRO A 21 9.08 -6.17 -27.51
CA PRO A 21 9.66 -5.15 -28.40
C PRO A 21 9.04 -5.22 -29.80
N GLY A 22 8.60 -4.07 -30.32
CA GLY A 22 7.97 -3.98 -31.65
C GLY A 22 6.53 -4.52 -31.72
N ASN A 23 5.93 -4.93 -30.61
CA ASN A 23 4.54 -5.39 -30.56
C ASN A 23 3.82 -4.78 -29.32
N PRO A 24 2.65 -4.12 -29.50
CA PRO A 24 1.90 -3.52 -28.38
C PRO A 24 1.33 -4.52 -27.37
N ASP A 25 1.41 -5.82 -27.61
CA ASP A 25 0.85 -6.84 -26.73
C ASP A 25 1.51 -6.86 -25.34
N ILE A 26 0.68 -6.75 -24.31
CA ILE A 26 1.07 -6.93 -22.91
C ILE A 26 1.24 -8.42 -22.65
N VAL A 27 2.44 -8.80 -22.25
CA VAL A 27 2.75 -10.20 -21.90
C VAL A 27 2.79 -10.46 -20.41
N ASN A 28 2.99 -9.42 -19.60
CA ASN A 28 3.01 -9.54 -18.14
C ASN A 28 2.88 -8.17 -17.45
N PHE A 29 2.82 -8.17 -16.12
CA PHE A 29 2.93 -6.99 -15.28
C PHE A 29 3.78 -7.28 -14.04
N ILE A 30 4.60 -6.32 -13.63
CA ILE A 30 5.40 -6.39 -12.42
C ILE A 30 4.75 -5.53 -11.36
N THR A 31 4.34 -6.13 -10.24
CA THR A 31 3.74 -5.42 -9.10
C THR A 31 4.79 -5.04 -8.07
N GLN A 32 4.47 -4.07 -7.20
CA GLN A 32 5.31 -3.73 -6.05
C GLN A 32 5.60 -4.95 -5.15
N SER A 33 4.62 -5.84 -4.94
CA SER A 33 4.84 -7.06 -4.15
C SER A 33 5.78 -8.06 -4.83
N ALA A 34 5.69 -8.20 -6.16
CA ALA A 34 6.62 -9.03 -6.92
C ALA A 34 8.06 -8.50 -6.86
N VAL A 35 8.23 -7.17 -6.81
CA VAL A 35 9.55 -6.56 -6.60
C VAL A 35 10.10 -6.88 -5.21
N VAL A 36 9.28 -6.80 -4.16
CA VAL A 36 9.70 -7.20 -2.80
C VAL A 36 10.16 -8.65 -2.76
N GLN A 37 9.39 -9.57 -3.37
CA GLN A 37 9.80 -10.98 -3.48
C GLN A 37 11.12 -11.13 -4.26
N GLY A 38 11.30 -10.39 -5.36
CA GLY A 38 12.54 -10.39 -6.11
C GLY A 38 13.74 -9.83 -5.33
N LEU A 39 13.50 -8.89 -4.40
CA LEU A 39 14.54 -8.34 -3.52
C LEU A 39 15.06 -9.35 -2.51
N GLU A 40 14.24 -10.32 -2.07
CA GLU A 40 14.72 -11.39 -1.16
C GLU A 40 15.87 -12.19 -1.77
N GLY A 41 15.84 -12.41 -3.09
CA GLY A 41 16.93 -13.04 -3.85
C GLY A 41 18.20 -12.19 -3.99
N CYS A 42 18.21 -10.95 -3.48
CA CYS A 42 19.37 -10.06 -3.50
C CYS A 42 20.23 -10.15 -2.23
N ARG A 43 19.87 -11.00 -1.26
CA ARG A 43 20.68 -11.27 -0.06
C ARG A 43 22.12 -11.64 -0.45
N GLY A 44 23.10 -11.05 0.24
CA GLY A 44 24.52 -11.26 -0.04
C GLY A 44 25.09 -10.29 -1.09
N ARG A 45 24.29 -9.34 -1.59
CA ARG A 45 24.79 -8.24 -2.42
C ARG A 45 25.01 -7.02 -1.53
N ASP A 46 26.21 -6.45 -1.60
CA ASP A 46 26.65 -5.33 -0.76
C ASP A 46 25.63 -4.19 -0.66
N TRP A 47 25.07 -3.77 -1.80
CA TRP A 47 24.08 -2.69 -1.83
C TRP A 47 22.76 -3.04 -1.11
N PHE A 48 22.32 -4.30 -1.20
CA PHE A 48 21.06 -4.74 -0.61
C PHE A 48 21.24 -4.93 0.89
N ASP A 49 22.29 -5.64 1.29
CA ASP A 49 22.59 -5.89 2.70
C ASP A 49 22.84 -4.58 3.46
N SER A 50 23.47 -3.59 2.82
CA SER A 50 23.68 -2.25 3.40
C SER A 50 22.38 -1.50 3.69
N ILE A 51 21.33 -1.69 2.89
CA ILE A 51 20.03 -1.06 3.10
C ILE A 51 19.19 -1.90 4.08
N ALA A 52 19.18 -3.22 3.91
CA ALA A 52 18.37 -4.15 4.69
C ALA A 52 18.78 -4.23 6.16
N ALA A 53 20.05 -3.93 6.49
CA ALA A 53 20.55 -3.91 7.86
C ALA A 53 20.21 -2.63 8.64
N ARG A 54 19.66 -1.59 7.99
CA ARG A 54 19.40 -0.30 8.64
C ARG A 54 18.04 -0.29 9.35
N PRO A 55 17.97 0.22 10.59
CA PRO A 55 16.71 0.60 11.20
C PRO A 55 15.91 1.56 10.32
N LEU A 56 14.58 1.48 10.37
CA LEU A 56 13.71 2.39 9.60
C LEU A 56 13.96 3.88 9.94
N SER A 57 14.33 4.16 11.20
CA SER A 57 14.71 5.51 11.68
C SER A 57 15.87 6.11 10.90
N ASP A 58 16.76 5.27 10.39
CA ASP A 58 18.03 5.68 9.78
C ASP A 58 17.90 5.89 8.27
N LEU A 59 16.75 5.52 7.69
CA LEU A 59 16.48 5.60 6.26
C LEU A 59 15.91 6.95 5.81
N GLY A 60 15.74 7.91 6.73
CA GLY A 60 15.18 9.22 6.40
C GLY A 60 13.77 9.15 5.81
N LEU A 61 13.00 8.12 6.19
CA LEU A 61 11.60 8.00 5.78
C LEU A 61 10.80 9.18 6.33
N PRO A 62 9.75 9.64 5.63
CA PRO A 62 8.91 10.74 6.09
C PRO A 62 8.05 10.27 7.28
N PHE A 63 8.65 10.23 8.46
CA PHE A 63 7.93 9.99 9.70
C PHE A 63 7.09 11.22 10.07
N MET A 64 5.95 10.96 10.68
CA MET A 64 5.08 12.00 11.22
C MET A 64 4.78 11.70 12.69
N SER A 65 4.51 12.74 13.47
CA SER A 65 4.13 12.59 14.87
C SER A 65 2.77 11.88 14.98
N ALA A 66 2.57 11.11 16.07
CA ALA A 66 1.40 10.25 16.25
C ALA A 66 0.07 11.03 16.17
N ASP A 67 0.05 12.29 16.62
CA ASP A 67 -1.10 13.19 16.56
C ASP A 67 -1.48 13.60 15.13
N LYS A 68 -0.51 13.59 14.20
CA LYS A 68 -0.69 13.95 12.78
C LYS A 68 -1.00 12.74 11.88
N VAL A 69 -0.90 11.51 12.39
CA VAL A 69 -1.27 10.32 11.63
C VAL A 69 -2.76 10.39 11.31
N ILE A 70 -3.08 10.32 10.02
CA ILE A 70 -4.46 10.29 9.54
C ILE A 70 -5.05 8.93 9.91
N SER A 71 -6.10 8.93 10.73
CA SER A 71 -6.76 7.73 11.25
C SER A 71 -8.28 7.86 11.11
N VAL A 72 -8.99 6.74 11.27
CA VAL A 72 -10.46 6.70 11.30
C VAL A 72 -10.93 6.09 12.63
N GLN A 73 -12.00 6.57 13.22
CA GLN A 73 -12.60 5.98 14.43
C GLN A 73 -13.31 4.66 14.07
N SER A 74 -13.33 3.70 15.00
CA SER A 74 -13.96 2.40 14.75
C SER A 74 -15.47 2.46 14.50
N ASN A 75 -16.13 3.53 14.93
CA ASN A 75 -17.56 3.77 14.75
C ASN A 75 -17.90 4.64 13.51
N GLU A 76 -16.91 5.11 12.77
CA GLU A 76 -17.13 5.89 11.54
C GLU A 76 -17.56 5.01 10.36
N LEU A 77 -18.24 5.63 9.40
CA LEU A 77 -18.71 4.94 8.20
C LEU A 77 -17.54 4.56 7.29
N ILE A 78 -17.59 3.36 6.72
CA ILE A 78 -16.58 2.87 5.78
C ILE A 78 -16.39 3.79 4.55
N LEU A 79 -17.45 4.48 4.13
CA LEU A 79 -17.40 5.45 3.04
C LEU A 79 -16.52 6.66 3.39
N GLU A 80 -16.59 7.15 4.63
CA GLU A 80 -15.75 8.26 5.09
C GLU A 80 -14.28 7.85 5.12
N ALA A 81 -13.98 6.62 5.54
CA ALA A 81 -12.63 6.09 5.48
C ALA A 81 -12.06 6.10 4.04
N PHE A 82 -12.84 5.68 3.04
CA PHE A 82 -12.40 5.73 1.64
C PHE A 82 -12.28 7.14 1.07
N LYS A 83 -13.16 8.08 1.49
CA LYS A 83 -13.02 9.50 1.14
C LYS A 83 -11.72 10.09 1.69
N ILE A 84 -11.42 9.85 2.96
CA ILE A 84 -10.18 10.29 3.61
C ILE A 84 -8.95 9.75 2.86
N MET A 85 -8.96 8.46 2.49
CA MET A 85 -7.89 7.85 1.69
C MET A 85 -7.67 8.57 0.36
N ARG A 86 -8.76 8.85 -0.38
CA ARG A 86 -8.71 9.58 -1.65
C ARG A 86 -8.15 10.98 -1.47
N ASP A 87 -8.67 11.73 -0.50
CA ASP A 87 -8.37 13.14 -0.30
C ASP A 87 -6.91 13.36 0.13
N HIS A 88 -6.35 12.41 0.89
CA HIS A 88 -4.95 12.44 1.33
C HIS A 88 -4.01 11.60 0.45
N GLN A 89 -4.52 10.98 -0.62
CA GLN A 89 -3.75 10.13 -1.53
C GLN A 89 -3.02 8.96 -0.84
N ILE A 90 -3.62 8.38 0.20
CA ILE A 90 -3.08 7.26 0.97
C ILE A 90 -3.86 5.97 0.71
N GLY A 91 -3.16 4.84 0.81
CA GLY A 91 -3.71 3.51 0.51
C GLY A 91 -4.18 2.73 1.74
N GLY A 92 -3.93 3.24 2.95
CA GLY A 92 -4.29 2.58 4.20
C GLY A 92 -4.44 3.57 5.34
N LEU A 93 -5.26 3.20 6.31
CA LEU A 93 -5.61 3.99 7.48
C LEU A 93 -5.59 3.09 8.73
N PRO A 94 -4.96 3.51 9.84
CA PRO A 94 -5.21 2.91 11.13
C PRO A 94 -6.65 3.21 11.57
N VAL A 95 -7.31 2.18 12.10
CA VAL A 95 -8.59 2.30 12.79
C VAL A 95 -8.31 2.43 14.28
N VAL A 96 -8.84 3.46 14.92
CA VAL A 96 -8.52 3.84 16.31
C VAL A 96 -9.77 3.94 17.18
N GLU A 97 -9.57 3.85 18.50
CA GLU A 97 -10.61 4.02 19.52
C GLU A 97 -10.16 4.92 20.67
N GLY A 98 -11.15 5.61 21.24
CA GLY A 98 -11.00 6.41 22.44
C GLY A 98 -10.17 7.69 22.24
N PRO A 99 -10.07 8.51 23.31
CA PRO A 99 -9.35 9.78 23.26
C PRO A 99 -7.84 9.62 23.05
N THR A 100 -7.29 8.46 23.43
CA THR A 100 -5.86 8.12 23.26
C THR A 100 -5.52 7.63 21.86
N LYS A 101 -6.51 7.51 20.95
CA LYS A 101 -6.36 6.97 19.59
C LYS A 101 -5.66 5.60 19.59
N THR A 102 -6.09 4.70 20.47
CA THR A 102 -5.54 3.33 20.53
C THR A 102 -5.87 2.61 19.22
N ILE A 103 -4.87 2.05 18.54
CA ILE A 103 -5.08 1.33 17.27
C ILE A 103 -5.78 0.00 17.56
N VAL A 104 -6.94 -0.19 16.94
CA VAL A 104 -7.74 -1.42 17.02
C VAL A 104 -7.79 -2.17 15.69
N GLY A 105 -7.32 -1.56 14.61
CA GLY A 105 -7.28 -2.21 13.30
C GLY A 105 -6.54 -1.40 12.23
N ASN A 106 -6.52 -1.94 11.02
CA ASN A 106 -5.99 -1.30 9.82
C ASN A 106 -6.97 -1.54 8.68
N LEU A 107 -7.30 -0.48 7.96
CA LEU A 107 -8.10 -0.54 6.74
C LEU A 107 -7.21 -0.19 5.55
N SER A 108 -7.25 -1.01 4.51
CA SER A 108 -6.59 -0.79 3.23
C SER A 108 -7.60 -0.53 2.12
N ILE A 109 -7.22 0.20 1.08
CA ILE A 109 -8.02 0.35 -0.14
C ILE A 109 -8.40 -1.00 -0.77
N ARG A 110 -7.61 -2.05 -0.53
CA ARG A 110 -7.88 -3.41 -1.02
C ARG A 110 -9.04 -4.08 -0.28
N ASP A 111 -9.38 -3.61 0.91
CA ASP A 111 -10.42 -4.23 1.75
C ASP A 111 -11.84 -3.94 1.25
N ILE A 112 -11.99 -3.01 0.28
CA ILE A 112 -13.24 -2.82 -0.46
C ILE A 112 -13.79 -4.13 -1.04
N ARG A 113 -12.90 -5.07 -1.39
CA ARG A 113 -13.28 -6.40 -1.89
C ARG A 113 -14.13 -7.18 -0.87
N TYR A 114 -13.87 -7.03 0.43
CA TYR A 114 -14.64 -7.72 1.46
C TYR A 114 -16.06 -7.18 1.56
N LEU A 115 -16.27 -5.91 1.21
CA LEU A 115 -17.61 -5.34 1.12
C LEU A 115 -18.35 -5.92 -0.08
N LEU A 116 -17.68 -5.97 -1.24
CA LEU A 116 -18.26 -6.46 -2.50
C LEU A 116 -18.56 -7.98 -2.48
N LEU A 117 -17.82 -8.75 -1.69
CA LEU A 117 -17.95 -10.20 -1.61
C LEU A 117 -18.87 -10.68 -0.46
N LYS A 118 -19.48 -9.77 0.32
CA LYS A 118 -20.42 -10.12 1.39
C LYS A 118 -21.86 -10.05 0.88
N PRO A 119 -22.51 -11.19 0.58
CA PRO A 119 -23.86 -11.20 0.03
C PRO A 119 -24.88 -10.57 0.97
N GLU A 120 -24.65 -10.60 2.29
CA GLU A 120 -25.56 -10.08 3.31
C GLU A 120 -25.69 -8.56 3.26
N ILE A 121 -24.67 -7.86 2.75
CA ILE A 121 -24.73 -6.40 2.57
C ILE A 121 -25.70 -6.05 1.42
N PHE A 122 -25.79 -6.91 0.42
CA PHE A 122 -26.59 -6.67 -0.79
C PHE A 122 -27.95 -7.38 -0.79
N SER A 123 -28.24 -8.21 0.22
CA SER A 123 -29.47 -9.01 0.28
C SER A 123 -30.75 -8.16 0.27
N ASN A 124 -30.68 -6.93 0.79
CA ASN A 124 -31.80 -5.99 0.87
C ASN A 124 -31.96 -5.10 -0.38
N PHE A 125 -31.12 -5.24 -1.41
CA PHE A 125 -31.16 -4.45 -2.64
C PHE A 125 -31.68 -5.24 -3.85
N ARG A 126 -32.46 -6.31 -3.59
CA ARG A 126 -33.15 -7.11 -4.61
C ARG A 126 -34.58 -6.62 -4.85
#